data_AF-A0A6N6JVW8-F1
#
_entry.id   AF-A0A6N6JVW8-F1
#
_cell.length_a   1.000
_cell.length_b   1.000
_cell.length_c   1.000
_cell.angle_alpha   90.00
_cell.angle_beta   90.00
_cell.angle_gamma   90.00
#
_symmetry.space_group_name_H-M   'P 1'
#
loop_
_entity.id
_entity.type
_entity.pdbx_description
1 polymer ?
#
loop_
_entity_poly.entity_id
_entity_poly.type
_entity_poly.pdbx_seq_one_letter_code
_entity_poly.pdbx_strand_id
1 'polypeptide(L)'
;MSKFRDYKVKGEGDAQAIVEALDVLEKVQSAPTETFSPLHRIAAFLQSAEDREAFRFLRKHAIPRLIRVVTAKWDQQELRDDLMFCIQQLALYQTEESVPVVVRAMHEWPDGYLWRSIMHFFAEQESPQADLLIRTIGHNIPKGNSGVAYLECVNTRAHEYGMAPHPFASENGIRFLKDLLKDQESDNAISAAVAIPFLPEAPRSELLSLALEHSNWEVHLEAAWAMARVGNENGFKLMVELSKDVHKFIRVARYLHELGRYYLLPFETQSEDFQAMAEMSNWLQHPNELGRVPDELIQVDTRKIFWPPTNDTRRVWLFRFSCKPADGAEPNEYELGVGMVGSVTWAMLETSTASMKPEEVYALHCCWELQQNDDDLAPEEIDIQAGLKILRKYNPEM
;
A
#
# COMPACT_ATOMS: atom_id res chain seq x y z
N MET A 1 21.27 9.37 -24.65
CA MET A 1 19.82 9.13 -24.50
C MET A 1 19.39 8.83 -23.05
N SER A 2 20.29 8.66 -22.07
CA SER A 2 19.94 8.59 -20.64
C SER A 2 19.55 9.94 -20.01
N LYS A 3 19.89 11.07 -20.64
CA LYS A 3 19.69 12.43 -20.10
C LYS A 3 18.24 12.87 -19.89
N PHE A 4 17.25 12.16 -20.45
CA PHE A 4 15.84 12.56 -20.36
C PHE A 4 15.03 11.77 -19.34
N ARG A 5 15.56 10.67 -18.80
CA ARG A 5 14.82 9.82 -17.85
C ARG A 5 14.52 10.54 -16.54
N ASP A 6 15.43 11.43 -16.13
CA ASP A 6 15.33 12.21 -14.88
C ASP A 6 14.96 13.68 -15.14
N TYR A 7 14.47 14.00 -16.35
CA TYR A 7 14.13 15.38 -16.69
C TYR A 7 12.80 15.81 -16.05
N LYS A 8 12.88 16.87 -15.26
CA LYS A 8 11.75 17.49 -14.58
C LYS A 8 11.23 18.64 -15.44
N VAL A 9 9.94 18.62 -15.76
CA VAL A 9 9.27 19.64 -16.57
C VAL A 9 9.16 20.93 -15.77
N LYS A 10 9.83 21.98 -16.24
CA LYS A 10 9.93 23.27 -15.53
C LYS A 10 9.35 24.40 -16.36
N GLY A 11 8.33 25.03 -15.81
CA GLY A 11 7.69 26.20 -16.40
C GLY A 11 6.96 25.93 -17.71
N GLU A 12 6.49 27.01 -18.33
CA GLU A 12 5.61 26.96 -19.50
C GLU A 12 6.30 26.48 -20.78
N GLY A 13 7.59 26.77 -20.96
CA GLY A 13 8.33 26.39 -22.17
C GLY A 13 8.42 24.88 -22.38
N ASP A 14 8.75 24.13 -21.31
CA ASP A 14 8.77 22.67 -21.35
C ASP A 14 7.36 22.10 -21.57
N ALA A 15 6.37 22.69 -20.90
CA ALA A 15 4.98 22.29 -21.04
C ALA A 15 4.45 22.49 -22.48
N GLN A 16 4.85 23.59 -23.14
CA GLN A 16 4.54 23.88 -24.53
C GLN A 16 5.18 22.86 -25.49
N ALA A 17 6.43 22.44 -25.24
CA ALA A 17 7.08 21.41 -26.04
C ALA A 17 6.33 20.07 -25.97
N ILE A 18 5.78 19.70 -24.80
CA ILE A 18 4.96 18.49 -24.63
C ILE A 18 3.66 18.61 -25.44
N VAL A 19 3.01 19.76 -25.39
CA VAL A 19 1.79 20.05 -26.16
C VAL A 19 2.03 19.89 -27.66
N GLU A 20 3.13 20.44 -28.18
CA GLU A 20 3.52 20.31 -29.59
C GLU A 20 3.83 18.87 -29.98
N ALA A 21 4.51 18.13 -29.10
CA ALA A 21 4.83 16.73 -29.33
C ALA A 21 3.56 15.85 -29.40
N LEU A 22 2.55 16.11 -28.57
CA LEU A 22 1.25 15.43 -28.65
C LEU A 22 0.52 15.70 -29.97
N ASP A 23 0.56 16.94 -30.48
CA ASP A 23 -0.05 17.29 -31.77
C ASP A 23 0.63 16.58 -32.96
N VAL A 24 1.92 16.24 -32.84
CA VAL A 24 2.63 15.40 -33.83
C VAL A 24 2.21 13.93 -33.69
N LEU A 25 2.16 13.39 -32.48
CA LEU A 25 1.79 11.99 -32.24
C LEU A 25 0.37 11.64 -32.69
N GLU A 26 -0.55 12.60 -32.63
CA GLU A 26 -1.92 12.45 -33.15
C GLU A 26 -1.91 12.07 -34.64
N LYS A 27 -0.93 12.57 -35.41
CA LYS A 27 -0.86 12.44 -36.87
C LYS A 27 0.02 11.29 -37.35
N VAL A 28 0.88 10.75 -36.49
CA VAL A 28 1.86 9.74 -36.86
C VAL A 28 1.36 8.33 -36.50
N GLN A 29 1.40 7.42 -37.46
CA GLN A 29 1.31 5.98 -37.20
C GLN A 29 2.65 5.53 -36.60
N SER A 30 2.68 5.24 -35.32
CA SER A 30 3.87 4.78 -34.61
C SER A 30 3.91 3.26 -34.60
N ALA A 31 4.95 2.66 -35.17
CA ALA A 31 5.26 1.26 -34.93
C ALA A 31 6.05 1.13 -33.60
N PRO A 32 5.71 0.21 -32.69
CA PRO A 32 6.44 -0.01 -31.46
C PRO A 32 7.73 -0.79 -31.76
N THR A 33 8.81 -0.10 -32.15
CA THR A 33 10.11 -0.74 -32.42
C THR A 33 11.12 -0.57 -31.29
N GLU A 34 10.78 0.15 -30.21
CA GLU A 34 11.62 0.39 -29.03
C GLU A 34 10.92 -0.06 -27.74
N THR A 35 11.69 -0.30 -26.66
CA THR A 35 11.20 -0.73 -25.33
C THR A 35 10.10 0.16 -24.74
N PHE A 36 10.08 1.45 -25.10
CA PHE A 36 8.99 2.37 -24.79
C PHE A 36 8.66 3.17 -26.04
N SER A 37 7.38 3.23 -26.42
CA SER A 37 6.97 3.98 -27.60
C SER A 37 7.13 5.50 -27.40
N PRO A 38 7.16 6.28 -28.49
CA PRO A 38 7.13 7.73 -28.41
C PRO A 38 5.94 8.28 -27.60
N LEU A 39 4.78 7.62 -27.67
CA LEU A 39 3.60 7.97 -26.89
C LEU A 39 3.85 7.83 -25.39
N HIS A 40 4.39 6.69 -24.98
CA HIS A 40 4.73 6.43 -23.58
C HIS A 40 5.68 7.49 -23.02
N ARG A 41 6.74 7.81 -23.77
CA ARG A 41 7.75 8.79 -23.33
C ARG A 41 7.17 10.19 -23.16
N ILE A 42 6.32 10.62 -24.09
CA ILE A 42 5.68 11.94 -24.01
C ILE A 42 4.68 11.98 -22.86
N ALA A 43 3.90 10.91 -22.64
CA ALA A 43 3.03 10.79 -21.49
C ALA A 43 3.80 10.81 -20.16
N ALA A 44 5.00 10.23 -20.09
CA ALA A 44 5.81 10.20 -18.87
C ALA A 44 6.26 11.59 -18.41
N PHE A 45 6.47 12.53 -19.34
CA PHE A 45 6.78 13.92 -18.96
C PHE A 45 5.61 14.63 -18.26
N LEU A 46 4.36 14.18 -18.45
CA LEU A 46 3.22 14.75 -17.73
C LEU A 46 3.28 14.46 -16.23
N GLN A 47 3.92 13.36 -15.82
CA GLN A 47 4.16 13.00 -14.42
C GLN A 47 5.29 13.82 -13.78
N SER A 48 6.23 14.35 -14.56
CA SER A 48 7.42 15.04 -14.03
C SER A 48 7.25 16.55 -13.86
N ALA A 49 6.02 17.05 -13.92
CA ALA A 49 5.68 18.45 -13.68
C ALA A 49 5.70 18.76 -12.16
N GLU A 50 6.80 19.33 -11.69
CA GLU A 50 6.95 19.69 -10.26
C GLU A 50 6.40 21.10 -9.94
N ASP A 51 6.28 21.94 -10.96
CA ASP A 51 5.85 23.32 -10.82
C ASP A 51 4.33 23.46 -11.02
N ARG A 52 3.68 24.27 -10.17
CA ARG A 52 2.23 24.51 -10.20
C ARG A 52 1.78 25.26 -11.45
N GLU A 53 2.64 26.10 -12.04
CA GLU A 53 2.32 26.79 -13.29
C GLU A 53 2.39 25.82 -14.47
N ALA A 54 3.47 25.05 -14.58
CA ALA A 54 3.58 23.97 -15.56
C ALA A 54 2.41 22.97 -15.47
N PHE A 55 2.06 22.52 -14.26
CA PHE A 55 0.92 21.61 -14.05
C PHE A 55 -0.40 22.21 -14.55
N ARG A 56 -0.69 23.47 -14.21
CA ARG A 56 -1.91 24.15 -14.69
C ARG A 56 -1.93 24.32 -16.21
N PHE A 57 -0.78 24.62 -16.80
CA PHE A 57 -0.64 24.73 -18.24
C PHE A 57 -0.89 23.39 -18.93
N LEU A 58 -0.24 22.31 -18.48
CA LEU A 58 -0.43 20.96 -19.00
C LEU A 58 -1.88 20.50 -18.85
N ARG A 59 -2.51 20.74 -17.70
CA ARG A 59 -3.93 20.46 -17.47
C ARG A 59 -4.82 21.11 -18.53
N LYS A 60 -4.55 22.39 -18.85
CA LYS A 60 -5.36 23.18 -19.78
C LYS A 60 -5.09 22.84 -21.25
N HIS A 61 -3.84 22.54 -21.61
CA HIS A 61 -3.41 22.47 -23.00
C HIS A 61 -2.99 21.07 -23.45
N ALA A 62 -2.33 20.27 -22.61
CA ALA A 62 -1.86 18.93 -22.96
C ALA A 62 -2.97 17.88 -22.82
N ILE A 63 -3.75 17.92 -21.75
CA ILE A 63 -4.80 16.90 -21.48
C ILE A 63 -5.85 16.79 -22.59
N PRO A 64 -6.42 17.90 -23.13
CA PRO A 64 -7.34 17.79 -24.27
C PRO A 64 -6.71 17.13 -25.51
N ARG A 65 -5.41 17.28 -25.72
CA ARG A 65 -4.68 16.66 -26.84
C ARG A 65 -4.42 15.20 -26.58
N LEU A 66 -4.03 14.86 -25.35
CA LEU A 66 -3.85 13.47 -24.95
C LEU A 66 -5.15 12.67 -25.12
N ILE A 67 -6.30 13.25 -24.77
CA ILE A 67 -7.62 12.67 -25.03
C ILE A 67 -7.83 12.37 -26.52
N ARG A 68 -7.49 13.30 -27.42
CA ARG A 68 -7.59 13.07 -28.88
C ARG A 68 -6.67 11.95 -29.35
N VAL A 69 -5.41 11.93 -28.88
CA VAL A 69 -4.44 10.88 -29.20
C VAL A 69 -4.94 9.51 -28.75
N VAL A 70 -5.40 9.40 -27.50
CA VAL A 70 -5.97 8.16 -26.94
C VAL A 70 -7.19 7.72 -27.75
N THR A 71 -8.09 8.64 -28.08
CA THR A 71 -9.30 8.33 -28.85
C THR A 71 -8.97 7.86 -30.27
N ALA A 72 -8.02 8.53 -30.94
CA ALA A 72 -7.63 8.18 -32.31
C ALA A 72 -6.92 6.83 -32.42
N LYS A 73 -6.28 6.38 -31.33
CA LYS A 73 -5.50 5.14 -31.26
C LYS A 73 -6.21 4.02 -30.49
N TRP A 74 -7.45 4.22 -30.06
CA TRP A 74 -8.17 3.36 -29.12
C TRP A 74 -8.22 1.88 -29.52
N ASP A 75 -8.43 1.59 -30.81
CA ASP A 75 -8.59 0.23 -31.31
C ASP A 75 -7.24 -0.46 -31.66
N GLN A 76 -6.11 0.22 -31.43
CA GLN A 76 -4.76 -0.31 -31.70
C GLN A 76 -4.28 -1.15 -30.51
N GLN A 77 -4.56 -2.45 -30.56
CA GLN A 77 -4.27 -3.38 -29.46
C GLN A 77 -2.78 -3.42 -29.08
N GLU A 78 -1.89 -3.21 -30.05
CA GLU A 78 -0.44 -3.15 -29.85
C GLU A 78 0.01 -1.93 -29.01
N LEU A 79 -0.84 -0.91 -28.88
CA LEU A 79 -0.58 0.27 -28.05
C LEU A 79 -1.33 0.22 -26.70
N ARG A 80 -1.97 -0.89 -26.35
CA ARG A 80 -2.85 -0.96 -25.17
C ARG A 80 -2.15 -0.53 -23.87
N ASP A 81 -0.91 -0.95 -23.67
CA ASP A 81 -0.15 -0.58 -22.46
C ASP A 81 0.21 0.91 -22.43
N ASP A 82 0.56 1.48 -23.59
CA ASP A 82 0.82 2.92 -23.72
C ASP A 82 -0.45 3.74 -23.50
N LEU A 83 -1.58 3.27 -24.02
CA LEU A 83 -2.88 3.89 -23.83
C LEU A 83 -3.30 3.81 -22.37
N MET A 84 -3.12 2.67 -21.69
CA MET A 84 -3.35 2.54 -20.26
C MET A 84 -2.50 3.53 -19.45
N PHE A 85 -1.23 3.70 -19.82
CA PHE A 85 -0.37 4.70 -19.20
C PHE A 85 -0.85 6.14 -19.47
N CYS A 86 -1.39 6.42 -20.67
CA CYS A 86 -2.04 7.70 -20.95
C CYS A 86 -3.31 7.91 -20.12
N ILE A 87 -4.15 6.88 -19.91
CA ILE A 87 -5.32 6.95 -19.02
C ILE A 87 -4.90 7.29 -17.59
N GLN A 88 -3.77 6.78 -17.12
CA GLN A 88 -3.20 7.19 -15.84
C GLN A 88 -2.86 8.68 -15.78
N GLN A 89 -2.31 9.27 -16.85
CA GLN A 89 -2.09 10.72 -16.91
C GLN A 89 -3.41 11.49 -16.90
N LEU A 90 -4.42 11.00 -17.61
CA LEU A 90 -5.75 11.59 -17.61
C LEU A 90 -6.40 11.59 -16.21
N ALA A 91 -6.14 10.56 -15.41
CA ALA A 91 -6.56 10.46 -14.02
C ALA A 91 -5.73 11.35 -13.08
N LEU A 92 -4.42 11.45 -13.27
CA LEU A 92 -3.56 12.35 -12.48
C LEU A 92 -4.04 13.82 -12.54
N TYR A 93 -4.46 14.29 -13.72
CA TYR A 93 -4.83 15.69 -13.94
C TYR A 93 -6.31 16.02 -13.67
N GLN A 94 -7.16 15.00 -13.52
CA GLN A 94 -8.58 15.10 -13.18
C GLN A 94 -9.30 16.27 -13.87
N THR A 95 -9.40 16.21 -15.20
CA THR A 95 -10.24 17.15 -15.98
C THR A 95 -11.66 16.58 -16.13
N GLU A 96 -12.66 17.42 -16.36
CA GLU A 96 -14.03 16.94 -16.58
C GLU A 96 -14.11 16.06 -17.83
N GLU A 97 -13.35 16.42 -18.87
CA GLU A 97 -13.27 15.74 -20.15
C GLU A 97 -12.51 14.40 -20.08
N SER A 98 -11.64 14.22 -19.09
CA SER A 98 -10.92 12.94 -18.93
C SER A 98 -11.79 11.85 -18.31
N VAL A 99 -12.76 12.21 -17.47
CA VAL A 99 -13.58 11.23 -16.74
C VAL A 99 -14.30 10.24 -17.68
N PRO A 100 -15.02 10.66 -18.74
CA PRO A 100 -15.67 9.72 -19.66
C PRO A 100 -14.69 8.74 -20.33
N VAL A 101 -13.45 9.20 -20.62
CA VAL A 101 -12.41 8.36 -21.23
C VAL A 101 -11.93 7.29 -20.24
N VAL A 102 -11.73 7.67 -18.97
CA VAL A 102 -11.37 6.74 -17.89
C VAL A 102 -12.47 5.69 -17.70
N VAL A 103 -13.74 6.12 -17.60
CA VAL A 103 -14.89 5.19 -17.44
C VAL A 103 -14.99 4.23 -18.61
N ARG A 104 -14.84 4.73 -19.85
CA ARG A 104 -14.84 3.87 -21.05
C ARG A 104 -13.74 2.80 -20.96
N ALA A 105 -12.53 3.21 -20.61
CA ALA A 105 -11.40 2.28 -20.47
C ALA A 105 -11.65 1.23 -19.38
N MET A 106 -12.28 1.58 -18.26
CA MET A 106 -12.62 0.60 -17.20
C MET A 106 -13.51 -0.52 -17.72
N HIS A 107 -14.49 -0.19 -18.56
CA HIS A 107 -15.40 -1.20 -19.11
C HIS A 107 -14.80 -2.01 -20.24
N GLU A 108 -14.02 -1.38 -21.11
CA GLU A 108 -13.45 -2.07 -22.29
C GLU A 108 -12.16 -2.82 -21.95
N TRP A 109 -11.39 -2.36 -20.95
CA TRP A 109 -10.12 -2.94 -20.54
C TRP A 109 -10.09 -3.28 -19.03
N PRO A 110 -11.03 -4.11 -18.55
CA PRO A 110 -11.22 -4.34 -17.11
C PRO A 110 -10.00 -4.91 -16.39
N ASP A 111 -9.15 -5.68 -17.09
CA ASP A 111 -8.02 -6.40 -16.47
C ASP A 111 -6.68 -5.65 -16.57
N GLY A 112 -6.70 -4.36 -16.94
CA GLY A 112 -5.49 -3.53 -16.99
C GLY A 112 -4.77 -3.45 -15.64
N TYR A 113 -3.44 -3.53 -15.64
CA TYR A 113 -2.63 -3.59 -14.41
C TYR A 113 -2.54 -2.25 -13.66
N LEU A 114 -2.82 -1.12 -14.34
CA LEU A 114 -2.72 0.22 -13.76
C LEU A 114 -3.96 0.67 -12.97
N TRP A 115 -5.03 -0.12 -12.90
CA TRP A 115 -6.31 0.37 -12.36
C TRP A 115 -6.24 0.85 -10.92
N ARG A 116 -5.48 0.16 -10.04
CA ARG A 116 -5.27 0.62 -8.66
C ARG A 116 -4.60 1.99 -8.61
N SER A 117 -3.53 2.19 -9.38
CA SER A 117 -2.84 3.48 -9.49
C SER A 117 -3.72 4.58 -10.09
N ILE A 118 -4.57 4.25 -11.07
CA ILE A 118 -5.51 5.20 -11.68
C ILE A 118 -6.57 5.62 -10.67
N MET A 119 -7.17 4.66 -9.96
CA MET A 119 -8.25 4.91 -9.00
C MET A 119 -7.77 5.62 -7.74
N HIS A 120 -6.51 5.43 -7.34
CA HIS A 120 -5.87 6.13 -6.24
C HIS A 120 -5.98 7.66 -6.37
N PHE A 121 -5.77 8.21 -7.58
CA PHE A 121 -5.92 9.66 -7.81
C PHE A 121 -7.33 10.18 -7.49
N PHE A 122 -8.36 9.37 -7.69
CA PHE A 122 -9.74 9.75 -7.37
C PHE A 122 -10.13 9.49 -5.90
N ALA A 123 -9.35 8.67 -5.18
CA ALA A 123 -9.62 8.28 -3.81
C ALA A 123 -9.08 9.29 -2.79
N GLU A 124 -7.87 9.82 -3.00
CA GLU A 124 -7.11 10.57 -1.98
C GLU A 124 -7.66 11.95 -1.60
N GLN A 125 -8.50 12.55 -2.44
CA GLN A 125 -8.93 13.95 -2.27
C GLN A 125 -10.40 14.14 -2.65
N GLU A 126 -11.08 15.06 -1.95
CA GLU A 126 -12.38 15.56 -2.40
C GLU A 126 -12.21 16.35 -3.70
N SER A 127 -12.84 15.85 -4.77
CA SER A 127 -12.72 16.41 -6.11
C SER A 127 -14.05 16.25 -6.85
N PRO A 128 -14.57 17.31 -7.51
CA PRO A 128 -15.76 17.20 -8.34
C PRO A 128 -15.64 16.14 -9.44
N GLN A 129 -14.42 15.85 -9.90
CA GLN A 129 -14.15 14.84 -10.91
C GLN A 129 -14.24 13.42 -10.36
N ALA A 130 -13.86 13.19 -9.09
CA ALA A 130 -14.10 11.91 -8.44
C ALA A 130 -15.61 11.65 -8.28
N ASP A 131 -16.37 12.67 -7.89
CA ASP A 131 -17.84 12.54 -7.80
C ASP A 131 -18.47 12.35 -9.18
N LEU A 132 -17.94 13.01 -10.21
CA LEU A 132 -18.38 12.78 -11.59
C LEU A 132 -18.11 11.34 -12.02
N LEU A 133 -16.89 10.82 -11.79
CA LEU A 133 -16.52 9.43 -12.09
C LEU A 133 -17.51 8.44 -11.45
N ILE A 134 -17.76 8.59 -10.14
CA ILE A 134 -18.67 7.73 -9.38
C ILE A 134 -20.09 7.81 -9.93
N ARG A 135 -20.59 9.02 -10.22
CA ARG A 135 -21.92 9.20 -10.83
C ARG A 135 -22.01 8.60 -12.22
N THR A 136 -20.96 8.72 -13.03
CA THR A 136 -20.92 8.21 -14.41
C THR A 136 -20.90 6.68 -14.44
N ILE A 137 -20.15 6.03 -13.54
CA ILE A 137 -20.16 4.56 -13.40
C ILE A 137 -21.51 4.10 -12.83
N GLY A 138 -21.99 4.77 -11.78
CA GLY A 138 -23.28 4.48 -11.15
C GLY A 138 -23.42 3.00 -10.76
N HIS A 139 -24.46 2.34 -11.29
CA HIS A 139 -24.76 0.92 -11.03
C HIS A 139 -24.17 -0.03 -12.09
N ASN A 140 -23.49 0.51 -13.10
CA ASN A 140 -22.80 -0.28 -14.11
C ASN A 140 -21.39 -0.60 -13.59
N ILE A 141 -21.29 -1.52 -12.64
CA ILE A 141 -20.01 -1.85 -12.00
C ILE A 141 -19.08 -2.51 -13.02
N PRO A 142 -17.86 -1.97 -13.25
CA PRO A 142 -16.86 -2.59 -14.11
C PRO A 142 -16.47 -3.98 -13.59
N LYS A 143 -16.04 -4.86 -14.51
CA LYS A 143 -15.57 -6.21 -14.15
C LYS A 143 -14.05 -6.19 -13.90
N GLY A 144 -13.51 -7.33 -13.47
CA GLY A 144 -12.07 -7.55 -13.35
C GLY A 144 -11.39 -6.57 -12.41
N ASN A 145 -10.10 -6.31 -12.68
CA ASN A 145 -9.26 -5.46 -11.85
C ASN A 145 -9.79 -4.02 -11.72
N SER A 146 -10.43 -3.49 -12.76
CA SER A 146 -11.03 -2.16 -12.75
C SER A 146 -12.19 -2.04 -11.78
N GLY A 147 -13.00 -3.10 -11.64
CA GLY A 147 -14.11 -3.16 -10.69
C GLY A 147 -13.62 -3.19 -9.24
N VAL A 148 -12.56 -3.96 -8.98
CA VAL A 148 -11.93 -4.05 -7.65
C VAL A 148 -11.26 -2.72 -7.29
N ALA A 149 -10.50 -2.11 -8.20
CA ALA A 149 -9.89 -0.81 -7.96
C ALA A 149 -10.94 0.29 -7.74
N TYR A 150 -12.08 0.22 -8.45
CA TYR A 150 -13.21 1.12 -8.22
C TYR A 150 -13.81 0.92 -6.82
N LEU A 151 -14.00 -0.33 -6.40
CA LEU A 151 -14.46 -0.69 -5.06
C LEU A 151 -13.54 -0.11 -3.98
N GLU A 152 -12.23 -0.30 -4.12
CA GLU A 152 -11.22 0.26 -3.21
C GLU A 152 -11.33 1.80 -3.13
N CYS A 153 -11.47 2.48 -4.27
CA CYS A 153 -11.64 3.94 -4.33
C CYS A 153 -12.92 4.41 -3.61
N VAL A 154 -14.06 3.77 -3.86
CA VAL A 154 -15.32 4.19 -3.21
C VAL A 154 -15.34 3.84 -1.72
N ASN A 155 -14.68 2.76 -1.30
CA ASN A 155 -14.49 2.42 0.11
C ASN A 155 -13.69 3.50 0.84
N THR A 156 -12.54 3.90 0.30
CA THR A 156 -11.73 4.99 0.86
C THR A 156 -12.56 6.26 0.99
N ARG A 157 -13.28 6.64 -0.05
CA ARG A 157 -14.11 7.86 -0.02
C ARG A 157 -15.29 7.75 0.94
N ALA A 158 -15.92 6.57 1.07
CA ALA A 158 -16.99 6.36 2.05
C ALA A 158 -16.46 6.43 3.49
N HIS A 159 -15.25 5.94 3.72
CA HIS A 159 -14.57 6.01 5.00
C HIS A 159 -14.17 7.43 5.38
N GLU A 160 -13.46 8.14 4.50
CA GLU A 160 -12.86 9.46 4.76
C GLU A 160 -13.86 10.62 4.63
N TYR A 161 -14.76 10.56 3.65
CA TYR A 161 -15.63 11.69 3.26
C TYR A 161 -17.13 11.42 3.49
N GLY A 162 -17.50 10.26 4.08
CA GLY A 162 -18.89 9.97 4.44
C GLY A 162 -19.84 9.84 3.24
N MET A 163 -19.37 9.24 2.14
CA MET A 163 -20.18 9.04 0.93
C MET A 163 -21.43 8.18 1.19
N ALA A 164 -22.60 8.68 0.77
CA ALA A 164 -23.84 7.91 0.73
C ALA A 164 -24.75 8.37 -0.44
N PRO A 165 -25.44 7.45 -1.15
CA PRO A 165 -25.37 6.00 -1.01
C PRO A 165 -24.09 5.41 -1.61
N HIS A 166 -23.62 4.29 -1.07
CA HIS A 166 -22.48 3.56 -1.61
C HIS A 166 -22.84 2.95 -2.99
N PRO A 167 -22.05 3.12 -4.07
CA PRO A 167 -22.41 2.63 -5.42
C PRO A 167 -22.64 1.12 -5.50
N PHE A 168 -21.97 0.36 -4.63
CA PHE A 168 -22.14 -1.09 -4.55
C PHE A 168 -23.41 -1.52 -3.79
N ALA A 169 -24.24 -0.59 -3.31
CA ALA A 169 -25.56 -0.92 -2.73
C ALA A 169 -26.61 -1.34 -3.78
N SER A 170 -26.30 -1.20 -5.07
CA SER A 170 -27.12 -1.69 -6.18
C SER A 170 -27.09 -3.22 -6.28
N GLU A 171 -28.08 -3.84 -6.95
CA GLU A 171 -28.11 -5.31 -7.12
C GLU A 171 -26.83 -5.87 -7.78
N ASN A 172 -26.33 -5.19 -8.81
CA ASN A 172 -25.07 -5.55 -9.48
C ASN A 172 -23.87 -5.43 -8.53
N GLY A 173 -23.83 -4.36 -7.72
CA GLY A 173 -22.79 -4.17 -6.72
C GLY A 173 -22.82 -5.26 -5.65
N ILE A 174 -23.99 -5.58 -5.11
CA ILE A 174 -24.15 -6.65 -4.12
C ILE A 174 -23.73 -8.00 -4.71
N ARG A 175 -24.07 -8.29 -5.97
CA ARG A 175 -23.60 -9.51 -6.65
C ARG A 175 -22.08 -9.55 -6.76
N PHE A 176 -21.47 -8.45 -7.19
CA PHE A 176 -20.02 -8.32 -7.29
C PHE A 176 -19.34 -8.58 -5.94
N LEU A 177 -19.84 -7.98 -4.85
CA LEU A 177 -19.30 -8.20 -3.51
C LEU A 177 -19.43 -9.65 -3.03
N LYS A 178 -20.57 -10.30 -3.31
CA LYS A 178 -20.77 -11.72 -2.99
C LYS A 178 -19.80 -12.62 -3.75
N ASP A 179 -19.55 -12.33 -5.02
CA ASP A 179 -18.65 -13.12 -5.85
C ASP A 179 -17.21 -13.02 -5.29
N LEU A 180 -16.78 -11.83 -4.87
CA LEU A 180 -15.48 -11.64 -4.21
C LEU A 180 -15.40 -12.39 -2.87
N LEU A 181 -16.41 -12.28 -2.00
CA LEU A 181 -16.39 -12.94 -0.68
C LEU A 181 -16.53 -14.46 -0.74
N LYS A 182 -16.98 -15.03 -1.86
CA LYS A 182 -17.04 -16.48 -2.05
C LYS A 182 -15.70 -17.07 -2.50
N ASP A 183 -14.85 -16.26 -3.12
CA ASP A 183 -13.53 -16.68 -3.55
C ASP A 183 -12.56 -16.72 -2.37
N GLN A 184 -12.43 -17.92 -1.77
CA GLN A 184 -11.65 -18.16 -0.55
C GLN A 184 -10.15 -17.88 -0.71
N GLU A 185 -9.67 -17.76 -1.94
CA GLU A 185 -8.25 -17.56 -2.24
C GLU A 185 -7.94 -16.12 -2.69
N SER A 186 -8.95 -15.26 -2.79
CA SER A 186 -8.76 -13.89 -3.32
C SER A 186 -8.56 -12.86 -2.22
N ASP A 187 -7.44 -12.14 -2.26
CA ASP A 187 -7.22 -10.96 -1.43
C ASP A 187 -8.23 -9.83 -1.71
N ASN A 188 -8.90 -9.85 -2.87
CA ASN A 188 -9.94 -8.88 -3.21
C ASN A 188 -11.18 -9.00 -2.33
N ALA A 189 -11.37 -10.13 -1.63
CA ALA A 189 -12.42 -10.32 -0.63
C ALA A 189 -12.30 -9.31 0.52
N ILE A 190 -11.09 -8.84 0.83
CA ILE A 190 -10.84 -7.80 1.86
C ILE A 190 -11.56 -6.51 1.45
N SER A 191 -11.38 -6.05 0.20
CA SER A 191 -12.05 -4.86 -0.33
C SER A 191 -13.58 -5.00 -0.31
N ALA A 192 -14.10 -6.22 -0.50
CA ALA A 192 -15.54 -6.46 -0.37
C ALA A 192 -16.03 -6.35 1.08
N ALA A 193 -15.27 -6.86 2.05
CA ALA A 193 -15.59 -6.75 3.47
C ALA A 193 -15.54 -5.30 3.98
N VAL A 194 -14.57 -4.50 3.52
CA VAL A 194 -14.47 -3.06 3.86
C VAL A 194 -15.72 -2.28 3.42
N ALA A 195 -16.40 -2.69 2.34
CA ALA A 195 -17.58 -1.99 1.82
C ALA A 195 -18.83 -2.17 2.70
N ILE A 196 -18.91 -3.27 3.44
CA ILE A 196 -20.09 -3.74 4.18
C ILE A 196 -20.75 -2.66 5.07
N PRO A 197 -20.04 -1.89 5.92
CA PRO A 197 -20.70 -0.97 6.86
C PRO A 197 -21.40 0.19 6.14
N PHE A 198 -21.05 0.45 4.87
CA PHE A 198 -21.63 1.51 4.05
C PHE A 198 -22.88 1.07 3.26
N LEU A 199 -23.25 -0.21 3.33
CA LEU A 199 -24.38 -0.79 2.60
C LEU A 199 -25.67 -0.80 3.44
N PRO A 200 -26.86 -0.85 2.84
CA PRO A 200 -28.13 -1.03 3.56
C PRO A 200 -28.17 -2.32 4.39
N GLU A 201 -29.00 -2.35 5.44
CA GLU A 201 -29.04 -3.45 6.44
C GLU A 201 -29.31 -4.84 5.84
N ALA A 202 -30.26 -4.94 4.90
CA ALA A 202 -30.65 -6.21 4.30
C ALA A 202 -29.49 -6.95 3.59
N PRO A 203 -28.79 -6.36 2.59
CA PRO A 203 -27.63 -6.99 1.99
C PRO A 203 -26.42 -7.07 2.94
N ARG A 204 -26.27 -6.12 3.88
CA ARG A 204 -25.17 -6.10 4.84
C ARG A 204 -25.11 -7.38 5.66
N SER A 205 -26.27 -7.86 6.14
CA SER A 205 -26.33 -9.05 6.99
C SER A 205 -25.85 -10.31 6.27
N GLU A 206 -26.23 -10.47 5.00
CA GLU A 206 -25.80 -11.62 4.19
C GLU A 206 -24.30 -11.56 3.86
N LEU A 207 -23.79 -10.37 3.50
CA LEU A 207 -22.36 -10.17 3.21
C LEU A 207 -21.49 -10.37 4.45
N LEU A 208 -21.96 -9.96 5.63
CA LEU A 208 -21.27 -10.22 6.90
C LEU A 208 -21.13 -11.72 7.16
N SER A 209 -22.17 -12.50 6.94
CA SER A 209 -22.09 -13.96 7.10
C SER A 209 -21.03 -14.56 6.18
N LEU A 210 -21.02 -14.18 4.89
CA LEU A 210 -20.00 -14.64 3.95
C LEU A 210 -18.58 -14.24 4.38
N ALA A 211 -18.40 -13.00 4.81
CA ALA A 211 -17.09 -12.50 5.22
C ALA A 211 -16.58 -13.19 6.50
N LEU A 212 -17.46 -13.49 7.47
CA LEU A 212 -17.11 -14.22 8.70
C LEU A 212 -16.83 -15.72 8.47
N GLU A 213 -17.32 -16.30 7.37
CA GLU A 213 -17.06 -17.69 6.98
C GLU A 213 -15.79 -17.85 6.11
N HIS A 214 -15.15 -16.75 5.73
CA HIS A 214 -13.98 -16.75 4.85
C HIS A 214 -12.76 -17.46 5.47
N SER A 215 -11.82 -17.99 4.70
CA SER A 215 -10.59 -18.60 5.24
C SER A 215 -9.57 -17.54 5.70
N ASN A 216 -9.43 -16.47 4.93
CA ASN A 216 -8.51 -15.35 5.20
C ASN A 216 -8.92 -14.52 6.43
N TRP A 217 -8.01 -14.42 7.41
CA TRP A 217 -8.22 -13.70 8.66
C TRP A 217 -8.39 -12.19 8.48
N GLU A 218 -7.83 -11.60 7.42
CA GLU A 218 -8.00 -10.17 7.15
C GLU A 218 -9.44 -9.86 6.79
N VAL A 219 -10.10 -10.74 6.02
CA VAL A 219 -11.53 -10.65 5.71
C VAL A 219 -12.37 -10.74 6.99
N HIS A 220 -11.99 -11.61 7.93
CA HIS A 220 -12.66 -11.69 9.25
C HIS A 220 -12.51 -10.41 10.05
N LEU A 221 -11.31 -9.82 10.05
CA LEU A 221 -11.06 -8.58 10.75
C LEU A 221 -11.88 -7.43 10.15
N GLU A 222 -11.93 -7.32 8.82
CA GLU A 222 -12.77 -6.32 8.16
C GLU A 222 -14.26 -6.53 8.45
N ALA A 223 -14.74 -7.77 8.50
CA ALA A 223 -16.11 -8.08 8.89
C ALA A 223 -16.39 -7.66 10.35
N ALA A 224 -15.46 -7.94 11.27
CA ALA A 224 -15.58 -7.56 12.67
C ALA A 224 -15.57 -6.03 12.86
N TRP A 225 -14.71 -5.32 12.14
CA TRP A 225 -14.71 -3.85 12.08
C TRP A 225 -16.01 -3.32 11.49
N ALA A 226 -16.49 -3.87 10.38
CA ALA A 226 -17.76 -3.47 9.76
C ALA A 226 -18.94 -3.62 10.71
N MET A 227 -19.02 -4.75 11.44
CA MET A 227 -20.02 -4.97 12.50
C MET A 227 -19.93 -3.91 13.59
N ALA A 228 -18.72 -3.65 14.10
CA ALA A 228 -18.50 -2.69 15.17
C ALA A 228 -18.85 -1.25 14.74
N ARG A 229 -18.48 -0.86 13.51
CA ARG A 229 -18.76 0.45 12.91
C ARG A 229 -20.26 0.74 12.81
N VAL A 230 -21.08 -0.29 12.62
CA VAL A 230 -22.55 -0.15 12.58
C VAL A 230 -23.22 -0.36 13.96
N GLY A 231 -22.43 -0.41 15.03
CA GLY A 231 -22.91 -0.50 16.41
C GLY A 231 -23.21 -1.91 16.91
N ASN A 232 -22.76 -2.96 16.20
CA ASN A 232 -22.91 -4.33 16.67
C ASN A 232 -21.76 -4.73 17.61
N GLU A 233 -22.09 -4.91 18.89
CA GLU A 233 -21.14 -5.25 19.97
C GLU A 233 -20.36 -6.55 19.73
N ASN A 234 -20.89 -7.49 18.94
CA ASN A 234 -20.13 -8.71 18.61
C ASN A 234 -18.90 -8.41 17.74
N GLY A 235 -18.91 -7.32 16.95
CA GLY A 235 -17.74 -6.89 16.20
C GLY A 235 -16.57 -6.54 17.12
N PHE A 236 -16.84 -5.84 18.24
CA PHE A 236 -15.81 -5.55 19.24
C PHE A 236 -15.28 -6.82 19.91
N LYS A 237 -16.14 -7.78 20.25
CA LYS A 237 -15.70 -9.05 20.86
C LYS A 237 -14.76 -9.83 19.93
N LEU A 238 -15.10 -9.91 18.64
CA LEU A 238 -14.26 -10.56 17.65
C LEU A 238 -12.91 -9.87 17.50
N MET A 239 -12.89 -8.54 17.40
CA MET A 239 -11.64 -7.78 17.37
C MET A 239 -10.80 -8.00 18.65
N VAL A 240 -11.41 -7.99 19.84
CA VAL A 240 -10.69 -8.28 21.09
C VAL A 240 -10.08 -9.68 21.10
N GLU A 241 -10.77 -10.70 20.59
CA GLU A 241 -10.17 -12.03 20.45
C GLU A 241 -9.00 -12.04 19.44
N LEU A 242 -9.17 -11.40 18.28
CA LEU A 242 -8.10 -11.29 17.28
C LEU A 242 -6.87 -10.52 17.82
N SER A 243 -7.07 -9.56 18.72
CA SER A 243 -5.97 -8.76 19.31
C SER A 243 -4.99 -9.58 20.14
N LYS A 244 -5.36 -10.80 20.58
CA LYS A 244 -4.47 -11.68 21.34
C LYS A 244 -3.36 -12.28 20.48
N ASP A 245 -3.53 -12.25 19.16
CA ASP A 245 -2.53 -12.68 18.19
C ASP A 245 -1.64 -11.49 17.80
N VAL A 246 -0.34 -11.58 18.08
CA VAL A 246 0.64 -10.51 17.80
C VAL A 246 0.70 -10.15 16.32
N HIS A 247 0.45 -11.10 15.42
CA HIS A 247 0.51 -10.86 13.97
C HIS A 247 -0.63 -9.94 13.50
N LYS A 248 -1.75 -9.94 14.24
CA LYS A 248 -2.98 -9.21 13.93
C LYS A 248 -3.13 -7.94 14.76
N PHE A 249 -2.41 -7.87 15.88
CA PHE A 249 -2.63 -6.87 16.93
C PHE A 249 -2.59 -5.42 16.42
N ILE A 250 -1.56 -5.02 15.66
CA ILE A 250 -1.40 -3.61 15.25
C ILE A 250 -2.61 -3.11 14.44
N ARG A 251 -3.11 -3.93 13.52
CA ARG A 251 -4.29 -3.58 12.70
C ARG A 251 -5.56 -3.52 13.55
N VAL A 252 -5.75 -4.49 14.45
CA VAL A 252 -6.88 -4.51 15.40
C VAL A 252 -6.87 -3.29 16.33
N ALA A 253 -5.71 -2.98 16.90
CA ALA A 253 -5.52 -1.86 17.81
C ALA A 253 -5.84 -0.53 17.12
N ARG A 254 -5.44 -0.37 15.85
CA ARG A 254 -5.80 0.79 15.01
C ARG A 254 -7.32 0.90 14.83
N TYR A 255 -8.02 -0.18 14.52
CA TYR A 255 -9.49 -0.18 14.38
C TYR A 255 -10.22 0.11 15.68
N LEU A 256 -9.78 -0.46 16.80
CA LEU A 256 -10.34 -0.12 18.10
C LEU A 256 -10.05 1.34 18.48
N HIS A 257 -8.89 1.89 18.10
CA HIS A 257 -8.59 3.31 18.28
C HIS A 257 -9.52 4.20 17.46
N GLU A 258 -9.64 3.94 16.16
CA GLU A 258 -10.54 4.64 15.22
C GLU A 258 -11.99 4.69 15.76
N LEU A 259 -12.47 3.57 16.29
CA LEU A 259 -13.83 3.45 16.83
C LEU A 259 -13.99 3.99 18.26
N GLY A 260 -12.94 4.59 18.85
CA GLY A 260 -12.98 5.13 20.22
C GLY A 260 -13.17 4.06 21.31
N ARG A 261 -12.62 2.86 21.08
CA ARG A 261 -12.75 1.65 21.90
C ARG A 261 -11.41 0.98 22.21
N TYR A 262 -10.30 1.71 22.12
CA TYR A 262 -8.96 1.21 22.42
C TYR A 262 -8.83 0.55 23.80
N TYR A 263 -9.59 1.05 24.78
CA TYR A 263 -9.63 0.52 26.15
C TYR A 263 -10.16 -0.93 26.26
N LEU A 264 -10.73 -1.50 25.19
CA LEU A 264 -11.17 -2.89 25.15
C LEU A 264 -10.02 -3.89 24.96
N LEU A 265 -8.83 -3.42 24.59
CA LEU A 265 -7.66 -4.29 24.41
C LEU A 265 -7.33 -5.02 25.72
N PRO A 266 -7.09 -6.35 25.68
CA PRO A 266 -6.75 -7.14 26.86
C PRO A 266 -5.49 -6.59 27.55
N PHE A 267 -5.45 -6.68 28.88
CA PHE A 267 -4.33 -6.16 29.67
C PHE A 267 -2.99 -6.80 29.26
N GLU A 268 -3.00 -8.08 28.90
CA GLU A 268 -1.81 -8.83 28.48
C GLU A 268 -1.16 -8.22 27.23
N THR A 269 -1.97 -7.68 26.32
CA THR A 269 -1.50 -7.01 25.10
C THR A 269 -0.82 -5.68 25.38
N GLN A 270 -0.99 -5.11 26.58
CA GLN A 270 -0.42 -3.81 26.94
C GLN A 270 1.03 -3.89 27.45
N SER A 271 1.58 -5.10 27.62
CA SER A 271 2.98 -5.26 28.01
C SER A 271 3.92 -4.77 26.91
N GLU A 272 5.03 -4.14 27.29
CA GLU A 272 6.02 -3.63 26.31
C GLU A 272 6.59 -4.76 25.44
N ASP A 273 6.78 -5.96 26.00
CA ASP A 273 7.27 -7.14 25.27
C ASP A 273 6.28 -7.58 24.19
N PHE A 274 4.98 -7.61 24.49
CA PHE A 274 3.94 -7.94 23.50
C PHE A 274 3.88 -6.88 22.40
N GLN A 275 3.93 -5.60 22.77
CA GLN A 275 3.95 -4.49 21.81
C GLN A 275 5.15 -4.58 20.87
N ALA A 276 6.35 -4.82 21.42
CA ALA A 276 7.55 -4.99 20.63
C ALA A 276 7.47 -6.20 19.69
N MET A 277 6.92 -7.33 20.16
CA MET A 277 6.73 -8.51 19.31
C MET A 277 5.72 -8.26 18.18
N ALA A 278 4.63 -7.55 18.46
CA ALA A 278 3.64 -7.17 17.46
C ALA A 278 4.22 -6.16 16.45
N GLU A 279 5.06 -5.22 16.89
CA GLU A 279 5.76 -4.26 16.02
C GLU A 279 6.71 -4.99 15.07
N MET A 280 7.56 -5.89 15.58
CA MET A 280 8.44 -6.72 14.75
C MET A 280 7.64 -7.55 13.75
N SER A 281 6.57 -8.21 14.21
CA SER A 281 5.72 -8.99 13.33
C SER A 281 5.07 -8.15 12.23
N ASN A 282 4.62 -6.94 12.53
CA ASN A 282 4.02 -6.04 11.55
C ASN A 282 5.05 -5.55 10.53
N TRP A 283 6.28 -5.25 10.98
CA TRP A 283 7.37 -4.85 10.10
C TRP A 283 7.76 -5.99 9.13
N LEU A 284 7.94 -7.21 9.63
CA LEU A 284 8.29 -8.37 8.80
C LEU A 284 7.24 -8.69 7.72
N GLN A 285 5.96 -8.41 7.99
CA GLN A 285 4.87 -8.62 7.03
C GLN A 285 4.86 -7.61 5.88
N HIS A 286 5.64 -6.53 5.96
CA HIS A 286 5.66 -5.51 4.92
C HIS A 286 6.15 -6.12 3.58
N PRO A 287 5.57 -5.73 2.42
CA PRO A 287 5.94 -6.32 1.12
C PRO A 287 7.40 -6.16 0.69
N ASN A 288 8.09 -5.16 1.23
CA ASN A 288 9.53 -4.97 0.98
C ASN A 288 10.43 -5.81 1.91
N GLU A 289 9.84 -6.51 2.88
CA GLU A 289 10.53 -7.40 3.82
C GLU A 289 10.18 -8.86 3.48
N LEU A 290 9.44 -9.58 4.34
CA LEU A 290 8.99 -10.95 4.03
C LEU A 290 7.70 -10.98 3.21
N GLY A 291 6.90 -9.91 3.25
CA GLY A 291 5.58 -9.85 2.61
C GLY A 291 4.55 -10.84 3.16
N ARG A 292 4.84 -11.51 4.28
CA ARG A 292 3.96 -12.48 4.95
C ARG A 292 4.25 -12.58 6.44
N VAL A 293 3.32 -13.19 7.16
CA VAL A 293 3.48 -13.49 8.59
C VAL A 293 4.63 -14.51 8.77
N PRO A 294 5.56 -14.29 9.71
CA PRO A 294 6.57 -15.31 10.03
C PRO A 294 5.93 -16.56 10.66
N ASP A 295 6.45 -17.75 10.36
CA ASP A 295 5.96 -19.01 10.94
C ASP A 295 6.22 -19.09 12.45
N GLU A 296 7.33 -18.50 12.89
CA GLU A 296 7.74 -18.44 14.27
C GLU A 296 8.38 -17.08 14.55
N LEU A 297 8.07 -16.50 15.71
CA LEU A 297 8.66 -15.26 16.20
C LEU A 297 8.91 -15.41 17.71
N ILE A 298 10.18 -15.41 18.11
CA ILE A 298 10.60 -15.65 19.50
C ILE A 298 11.47 -14.50 19.98
N GLN A 299 11.12 -13.91 21.11
CA GLN A 299 12.01 -12.99 21.82
C GLN A 299 13.23 -13.76 22.37
N VAL A 300 14.43 -13.38 21.92
CA VAL A 300 15.68 -14.04 22.32
C VAL A 300 16.50 -13.23 23.33
N ASP A 301 16.30 -11.91 23.39
CA ASP A 301 16.96 -11.04 24.37
C ASP A 301 16.16 -9.74 24.54
N THR A 302 16.27 -9.11 25.70
CA THR A 302 15.77 -7.75 25.96
C THR A 302 16.66 -7.05 26.98
N ARG A 303 17.01 -5.80 26.72
CA ARG A 303 17.88 -5.02 27.62
C ARG A 303 17.45 -3.57 27.67
N LYS A 304 17.73 -2.94 28.82
CA LYS A 304 17.67 -1.48 28.96
C LYS A 304 19.10 -0.95 28.96
N ILE A 305 19.49 -0.27 27.88
CA ILE A 305 20.86 0.19 27.64
C ILE A 305 20.87 1.63 27.17
N PHE A 306 21.96 2.33 27.39
CA PHE A 306 22.23 3.57 26.70
C PHE A 306 22.46 3.25 25.22
N TRP A 307 21.64 3.84 24.34
CA TRP A 307 21.68 3.63 22.90
C TRP A 307 22.32 4.85 22.23
N PRO A 308 23.58 4.78 21.79
CA PRO A 308 24.29 5.91 21.21
C PRO A 308 23.60 6.59 20.02
N PRO A 309 22.99 5.87 19.05
CA PRO A 309 22.33 6.50 17.90
C PRO A 309 21.25 7.54 18.27
N THR A 310 20.58 7.35 19.41
CA THR A 310 19.50 8.24 19.89
C THR A 310 19.89 9.02 21.14
N ASN A 311 21.11 8.81 21.65
CA ASN A 311 21.68 9.51 22.81
C ASN A 311 20.78 9.46 24.06
N ASP A 312 20.09 8.35 24.31
CA ASP A 312 19.23 8.13 25.47
C ASP A 312 19.32 6.69 26.00
N THR A 313 18.76 6.43 27.18
CA THR A 313 18.60 5.06 27.71
C THR A 313 17.24 4.53 27.32
N ARG A 314 17.21 3.47 26.53
CA ARG A 314 15.98 2.83 26.06
C ARG A 314 16.00 1.34 26.23
N ARG A 315 14.82 0.74 26.16
CA ARG A 315 14.66 -0.71 26.12
C ARG A 315 14.72 -1.15 24.66
N VAL A 316 15.47 -2.21 24.39
CA VAL A 316 15.59 -2.84 23.08
C VAL A 316 15.28 -4.32 23.22
N TRP A 317 14.71 -4.89 22.16
CA TRP A 317 14.31 -6.30 22.08
C TRP A 317 14.93 -6.92 20.85
N LEU A 318 15.35 -8.18 20.97
CA LEU A 318 15.74 -9.00 19.83
C LEU A 318 14.73 -10.13 19.64
N PHE A 319 14.31 -10.31 18.40
CA PHE A 319 13.40 -11.38 18.00
C PHE A 319 14.05 -12.23 16.93
N ARG A 320 14.11 -13.53 17.15
CA ARG A 320 14.41 -14.51 16.11
C ARG A 320 13.11 -14.86 15.39
N PHE A 321 13.16 -14.90 14.07
CA PHE A 321 12.03 -15.36 13.26
C PHE A 321 12.44 -16.45 12.29
N SER A 322 11.47 -17.22 11.83
CA SER A 322 11.65 -18.19 10.76
C SER A 322 10.48 -18.16 9.78
N CYS A 323 10.80 -18.46 8.53
CA CYS A 323 9.82 -18.70 7.48
C CYS A 323 10.12 -20.03 6.79
N LYS A 324 9.11 -20.87 6.67
CA LYS A 324 9.19 -22.08 5.87
C LYS A 324 9.24 -21.69 4.39
N PRO A 325 10.05 -22.38 3.58
CA PRO A 325 10.02 -22.21 2.13
C PRO A 325 8.59 -22.40 1.62
N ALA A 326 8.20 -21.62 0.62
CA ALA A 326 6.94 -21.87 -0.09
C ALA A 326 6.97 -23.27 -0.72
N ASP A 327 5.81 -23.92 -0.87
CA ASP A 327 5.73 -25.24 -1.47
C ASP A 327 6.40 -25.27 -2.86
N GLY A 328 7.44 -26.11 -3.01
CA GLY A 328 8.22 -26.25 -4.24
C GLY A 328 9.49 -25.39 -4.32
N ALA A 329 9.78 -24.54 -3.32
CA ALA A 329 11.08 -23.87 -3.20
C ALA A 329 12.17 -24.85 -2.73
N GLU A 330 13.41 -24.66 -3.20
CA GLU A 330 14.51 -25.52 -2.76
C GLU A 330 14.76 -25.37 -1.24
N PRO A 331 15.04 -26.45 -0.49
CA PRO A 331 15.12 -26.46 0.98
C PRO A 331 16.20 -25.59 1.65
N ASN A 332 16.92 -24.74 0.91
CA ASN A 332 18.16 -24.13 1.38
C ASN A 332 18.00 -22.77 2.06
N GLU A 333 16.82 -22.17 2.10
CA GLU A 333 16.63 -20.89 2.80
C GLU A 333 15.37 -20.95 3.66
N TYR A 334 15.49 -21.52 4.87
CA TYR A 334 14.72 -20.93 5.95
C TYR A 334 15.30 -19.53 6.13
N GLU A 335 14.49 -18.49 5.91
CA GLU A 335 14.87 -17.12 6.26
C GLU A 335 14.86 -17.03 7.79
N LEU A 336 15.98 -17.45 8.40
CA LEU A 336 16.26 -17.39 9.82
C LEU A 336 16.98 -16.09 10.12
N GLY A 337 16.22 -15.07 10.48
CA GLY A 337 16.76 -13.76 10.81
C GLY A 337 16.67 -13.45 12.30
N VAL A 338 17.36 -12.38 12.69
CA VAL A 338 17.14 -11.70 13.97
C VAL A 338 16.83 -10.25 13.67
N GLY A 339 15.71 -9.78 14.20
CA GLY A 339 15.31 -8.37 14.14
C GLY A 339 15.42 -7.71 15.49
N MET A 340 15.58 -6.39 15.50
CA MET A 340 15.56 -5.56 16.70
C MET A 340 14.34 -4.62 16.70
N VAL A 341 13.77 -4.40 17.89
CA VAL A 341 12.77 -3.35 18.17
C VAL A 341 13.27 -2.46 19.30
N GLY A 342 12.81 -1.21 19.33
CA GLY A 342 13.01 -0.28 20.45
C GLY A 342 13.71 1.03 20.07
N SER A 343 14.52 1.03 19.00
CA SER A 343 15.00 2.27 18.37
C SER A 343 14.41 2.45 16.98
N VAL A 344 14.94 1.70 16.02
CA VAL A 344 14.34 1.50 14.70
C VAL A 344 14.02 0.02 14.61
N THR A 345 12.78 -0.31 14.24
CA THR A 345 12.40 -1.70 13.97
C THR A 345 12.99 -2.13 12.64
N TRP A 346 13.87 -3.13 12.70
CA TRP A 346 14.64 -3.56 11.54
C TRP A 346 15.18 -4.98 11.73
N ALA A 347 15.37 -5.72 10.64
CA ALA A 347 16.14 -6.95 10.62
C ALA A 347 17.19 -6.89 9.49
N MET A 348 18.45 -7.19 9.81
CA MET A 348 19.49 -7.22 8.78
C MET A 348 19.57 -8.62 8.16
N LEU A 349 18.66 -8.91 7.22
CA LEU A 349 18.50 -10.25 6.64
C LEU A 349 19.80 -10.82 6.02
N GLU A 350 20.68 -9.96 5.50
CA GLU A 350 21.93 -10.38 4.85
C GLU A 350 23.11 -10.52 5.80
N THR A 351 23.12 -9.79 6.93
CA THR A 351 24.30 -9.68 7.81
C THR A 351 24.11 -10.27 9.19
N SER A 352 22.87 -10.35 9.68
CA SER A 352 22.55 -10.96 10.98
C SER A 352 22.03 -12.38 10.78
N THR A 353 22.48 -13.31 11.63
CA THR A 353 22.01 -14.70 11.59
C THR A 353 21.46 -15.12 12.95
N ALA A 354 20.54 -16.09 12.93
CA ALA A 354 19.95 -16.64 14.14
C ALA A 354 20.96 -17.22 15.16
N SER A 355 22.21 -17.51 14.75
CA SER A 355 23.26 -18.06 15.63
C SER A 355 24.11 -17.01 16.34
N MET A 356 23.98 -15.73 15.98
CA MET A 356 24.72 -14.64 16.62
C MET A 356 24.30 -14.46 18.08
N LYS A 357 25.23 -13.98 18.90
CA LYS A 357 24.95 -13.59 20.28
C LYS A 357 24.18 -12.27 20.30
N PRO A 358 23.30 -12.03 21.31
CA PRO A 358 22.57 -10.78 21.43
C PRO A 358 23.44 -9.51 21.32
N GLU A 359 24.59 -9.49 21.97
CA GLU A 359 25.51 -8.34 21.94
C GLU A 359 26.06 -8.04 20.55
N GLU A 360 26.29 -9.08 19.74
CA GLU A 360 26.77 -8.95 18.37
C GLU A 360 25.70 -8.35 17.47
N VAL A 361 24.43 -8.76 17.67
CA VAL A 361 23.28 -8.19 16.96
C VAL A 361 23.07 -6.72 17.34
N TYR A 362 23.10 -6.38 18.64
CA TYR A 362 23.01 -4.99 19.07
C TYR A 362 24.15 -4.14 18.50
N ALA A 363 25.38 -4.67 18.42
CA ALA A 363 26.52 -3.97 17.84
C ALA A 363 26.29 -3.63 16.36
N LEU A 364 25.80 -4.58 15.56
CA LEU A 364 25.46 -4.34 14.16
C LEU A 364 24.39 -3.25 14.01
N HIS A 365 23.29 -3.36 14.75
CA HIS A 365 22.21 -2.35 14.73
C HIS A 365 22.69 -0.95 15.15
N CYS A 366 23.55 -0.86 16.17
CA CYS A 366 24.15 0.39 16.60
C CYS A 366 25.00 1.02 15.48
N CYS A 367 25.88 0.25 14.84
CA CYS A 367 26.70 0.73 13.72
C CYS A 367 25.84 1.20 12.54
N TRP A 368 24.86 0.40 12.14
CA TRP A 368 23.97 0.73 11.03
C TRP A 368 23.18 2.01 11.28
N GLU A 369 22.57 2.15 12.46
CA GLU A 369 21.75 3.32 12.79
C GLU A 369 22.60 4.60 12.86
N LEU A 370 23.83 4.52 13.40
CA LEU A 370 24.78 5.65 13.36
C LEU A 370 25.12 6.06 11.92
N GLN A 371 25.35 5.10 11.02
CA GLN A 371 25.61 5.39 9.61
C GLN A 371 24.40 6.02 8.91
N GLN A 372 23.18 5.53 9.16
CA GLN A 372 21.97 6.13 8.60
C GLN A 372 21.75 7.56 9.09
N ASN A 373 22.19 7.87 10.32
CA ASN A 373 22.08 9.20 10.92
C ASN A 373 23.22 10.15 10.54
N ASP A 374 24.24 9.70 9.78
CA ASP A 374 25.46 10.47 9.48
C ASP A 374 26.15 10.98 10.77
N ASP A 375 26.21 10.12 11.80
CA ASP A 375 26.75 10.46 13.12
C ASP A 375 28.30 10.34 13.16
N ASP A 376 28.97 11.25 13.87
CA ASP A 376 30.44 11.27 14.04
C ASP A 376 31.00 9.98 14.69
N LEU A 377 30.18 9.23 15.43
CA LEU A 377 30.55 7.94 16.03
C LEU A 377 30.42 6.77 15.04
N ALA A 378 29.83 6.97 13.87
CA ALA A 378 29.60 5.92 12.89
C ALA A 378 30.94 5.34 12.40
N PRO A 379 31.11 4.00 12.41
CA PRO A 379 32.27 3.38 11.78
C PRO A 379 32.16 3.49 10.25
N GLU A 380 33.29 3.40 9.55
CA GLU A 380 33.32 3.38 8.08
C GLU A 380 32.58 2.16 7.50
N GLU A 381 32.67 1.01 8.17
CA GLU A 381 31.98 -0.23 7.81
C GLU A 381 31.16 -0.75 9.00
N ILE A 382 30.02 -1.39 8.71
CA ILE A 382 29.18 -2.05 9.72
C ILE A 382 29.91 -3.31 10.21
N ASP A 383 30.60 -3.17 11.35
CA ASP A 383 31.40 -4.22 11.97
C ASP A 383 30.99 -4.47 13.43
N ILE A 384 30.98 -5.75 13.83
CA ILE A 384 30.61 -6.18 15.19
C ILE A 384 31.59 -5.63 16.22
N GLN A 385 32.90 -5.65 15.98
CA GLN A 385 33.89 -5.22 16.97
C GLN A 385 33.84 -3.71 17.18
N ALA A 386 33.65 -2.94 16.09
CA ALA A 386 33.43 -1.51 16.15
C ALA A 386 32.17 -1.18 16.99
N GLY A 387 31.05 -1.84 16.71
CA GLY A 387 29.80 -1.63 17.42
C GLY A 387 29.87 -2.01 18.90
N LEU A 388 30.49 -3.16 19.22
CA LEU A 388 30.72 -3.58 20.60
C LEU A 388 31.59 -2.57 21.35
N LYS A 389 32.65 -2.03 20.72
CA LYS A 389 33.49 -1.00 21.33
C LYS A 389 32.70 0.26 21.65
N ILE A 390 31.83 0.70 20.74
CA ILE A 390 30.96 1.85 20.96
C ILE A 390 29.98 1.55 22.10
N LEU A 391 29.24 0.44 22.04
CA LEU A 391 28.24 0.10 23.05
C LEU A 391 28.85 -0.05 24.45
N ARG A 392 30.00 -0.73 24.58
CA ARG A 392 30.70 -0.92 25.86
C ARG A 392 31.23 0.35 26.48
N LYS A 393 31.55 1.37 25.67
CA LYS A 393 31.96 2.69 26.17
C LYS A 393 30.85 3.32 27.02
N TYR A 394 29.58 3.09 26.66
CA TYR A 394 28.42 3.66 27.35
C TYR A 394 27.69 2.64 28.25
N ASN A 395 27.93 1.34 28.05
CA ASN A 395 27.30 0.24 28.78
C ASN A 395 28.40 -0.75 29.26
N PRO A 396 29.12 -0.46 30.35
CA PRO A 396 30.29 -1.26 30.76
C PRO A 396 29.99 -2.71 31.18
N GLU A 397 28.71 -3.03 31.42
CA GLU A 397 28.24 -4.36 31.85
C GLU A 397 27.87 -5.28 30.67
N MET A 398 28.06 -4.82 29.42
CA MET A 398 27.87 -5.57 28.17
C MET A 398 29.20 -6.13 27.63
#